data_AF-A0A7R9LST0-F1
#
_entry.id   AF-A0A7R9LST0-F1
#
_cell.length_a   1.000
_cell.length_b   1.000
_cell.length_c   1.000
_cell.angle_alpha   90.00
_cell.angle_beta   90.00
_cell.angle_gamma   90.00
#
_symmetry.space_group_name_H-M   'P 1'
#
loop_
_entity.id
_entity.type
_entity.pdbx_description
1 polymer ?
#
loop_
_entity_poly.entity_id
_entity_poly.type
_entity_poly.pdbx_seq_one_letter_code
_entity_poly.pdbx_strand_id
1 'polypeptide(L)'
;MPALIGVNEFVTETKDDINSPTTSSFVSRMSHCRQMVSTLEESLDFDRDGLTKMKKAVKAIYNGANAHIDNEVYLSKALERLGANAMTKDQEPDIGSAFIKFSIVTKELSALLKAK
;
A
#
# COMPACT_ATOMS: atom_id res chain seq x y z
N MET A 1 -20.80 -20.88 -1.98
CA MET A 1 -20.01 -20.85 -3.24
C MET A 1 -20.62 -21.86 -4.19
N PRO A 2 -20.95 -21.49 -5.44
CA PRO A 2 -21.30 -22.46 -6.47
C PRO A 2 -20.16 -23.47 -6.63
N ALA A 3 -20.48 -24.74 -6.92
CA ALA A 3 -19.47 -25.75 -7.15
C ALA A 3 -18.54 -25.34 -8.30
N LEU A 4 -17.22 -25.35 -8.07
CA LEU A 4 -16.24 -25.05 -9.10
C LEU A 4 -16.10 -26.24 -10.05
N ILE A 5 -16.47 -26.07 -11.32
CA ILE A 5 -16.06 -27.00 -12.38
C ILE A 5 -14.56 -26.85 -12.56
N GLY A 6 -13.83 -27.93 -12.27
CA GLY A 6 -12.40 -27.97 -12.50
C GLY A 6 -12.06 -27.98 -13.99
N VAL A 7 -10.87 -27.51 -14.37
CA VAL A 7 -10.41 -27.56 -15.77
C VAL A 7 -10.47 -28.99 -16.33
N ASN A 8 -10.06 -29.98 -15.53
CA ASN A 8 -10.14 -31.39 -15.93
C ASN A 8 -11.58 -31.87 -16.16
N GLU A 9 -12.53 -31.37 -15.36
CA GLU A 9 -13.95 -31.71 -15.47
C GLU A 9 -14.53 -31.10 -16.76
N PHE A 10 -14.22 -29.83 -17.06
CA PHE A 10 -14.59 -29.19 -18.33
C PHE A 10 -14.01 -29.94 -19.55
N VAL A 11 -12.75 -30.33 -19.49
CA VAL A 11 -12.09 -31.09 -20.58
C VAL A 11 -12.75 -32.46 -20.76
N THR A 12 -13.13 -33.12 -19.67
CA THR A 12 -13.82 -34.42 -19.72
C THR A 12 -15.20 -34.26 -20.36
N GLU A 13 -16.01 -33.30 -19.91
CA GLU A 13 -17.32 -33.01 -20.49
C GLU A 13 -17.24 -32.66 -21.99
N THR A 14 -16.20 -31.92 -22.39
CA THR A 14 -15.97 -31.59 -23.82
C THR A 14 -15.62 -32.84 -24.63
N LYS A 15 -14.81 -33.75 -24.09
CA LYS A 15 -14.47 -35.01 -24.76
C LYS A 15 -15.67 -35.93 -24.86
N ASP A 16 -16.48 -36.02 -23.81
CA ASP A 16 -17.69 -36.84 -23.80
C ASP A 16 -18.72 -36.31 -24.81
N ASP A 17 -18.82 -34.98 -24.97
CA ASP A 17 -19.64 -34.36 -26.02
C ASP A 17 -19.21 -34.75 -27.45
N ILE A 18 -17.90 -34.72 -27.71
CA ILE A 18 -17.33 -35.11 -29.01
C ILE A 18 -17.55 -36.60 -29.29
N ASN A 19 -17.32 -37.46 -28.28
CA ASN A 19 -17.37 -38.91 -28.43
C ASN A 19 -18.80 -39.47 -28.40
N SER A 20 -19.74 -38.79 -27.74
CA SER A 20 -21.13 -39.26 -27.56
C SER A 20 -22.13 -38.09 -27.56
N PRO A 21 -22.36 -37.43 -28.72
CA PRO A 21 -23.12 -36.19 -28.79
C PRO A 21 -24.59 -36.31 -28.34
N THR A 22 -25.20 -37.49 -28.50
CA THR A 22 -26.62 -37.72 -28.18
C THR A 22 -26.89 -37.96 -26.70
N THR A 23 -25.89 -38.32 -25.90
CA THR A 23 -26.03 -38.58 -24.46
C THR A 23 -25.28 -37.59 -23.59
N SER A 24 -24.57 -36.65 -24.21
CA SER A 24 -23.78 -35.62 -23.53
C SER A 24 -24.64 -34.66 -22.71
N SER A 25 -24.10 -34.21 -21.57
CA SER A 25 -24.69 -33.17 -20.73
C SER A 25 -24.07 -31.78 -20.95
N PHE A 26 -23.10 -31.67 -21.87
CA PHE A 26 -22.21 -30.52 -22.02
C PHE A 26 -22.96 -29.18 -22.12
N VAL A 27 -24.00 -29.10 -22.94
CA VAL A 27 -24.81 -27.86 -23.12
C VAL A 27 -25.40 -27.37 -21.80
N SER A 28 -25.86 -28.29 -20.94
CA SER A 28 -26.43 -27.96 -19.64
C SER A 28 -25.37 -27.39 -18.69
N ARG A 29 -24.17 -27.99 -18.67
CA ARG A 29 -23.05 -27.58 -17.81
C ARG A 29 -22.34 -26.32 -18.30
N MET A 30 -22.40 -26.05 -19.61
CA MET A 30 -21.79 -24.86 -20.20
C MET A 30 -22.39 -23.55 -19.66
N SER A 31 -23.67 -23.55 -19.29
CA SER A 31 -24.29 -22.40 -18.61
C SER A 31 -23.64 -22.09 -17.27
N HIS A 32 -23.36 -23.13 -16.47
CA HIS A 32 -22.65 -23.04 -15.20
C HIS A 32 -21.20 -22.60 -15.38
N CYS A 33 -20.49 -23.12 -16.39
CA CYS A 33 -19.14 -22.66 -16.73
C CYS A 33 -19.10 -21.15 -17.00
N ARG A 34 -20.03 -20.63 -17.82
CA ARG A 34 -20.12 -19.18 -18.11
C ARG A 34 -20.40 -18.36 -16.86
N GLN A 35 -21.31 -18.82 -16.00
CA GLN A 35 -21.62 -18.15 -14.74
C GLN A 35 -20.40 -18.10 -13.81
N MET A 36 -19.65 -19.20 -13.70
CA MET A 36 -18.43 -19.23 -12.92
C MET A 36 -17.38 -18.24 -13.40
N VAL A 37 -17.14 -18.19 -14.72
CA VAL A 37 -16.22 -17.21 -15.32
C VAL A 37 -16.65 -15.79 -14.97
N SER A 38 -17.94 -15.46 -15.12
CA SER A 38 -18.49 -14.14 -14.74
C SER A 38 -18.22 -13.80 -13.27
N THR A 39 -18.45 -14.74 -12.34
CA THR A 39 -18.20 -14.51 -10.91
C THR A 39 -16.71 -14.33 -10.60
N LEU A 40 -15.83 -15.08 -11.29
CA LEU A 40 -14.38 -14.91 -11.16
C LEU A 40 -13.92 -13.55 -11.71
N GLU A 41 -14.45 -13.12 -12.85
CA GLU A 41 -14.17 -11.81 -13.43
C GLU A 41 -14.59 -10.67 -12.50
N GLU A 42 -15.80 -10.74 -11.93
CA GLU A 42 -16.28 -9.77 -10.93
C GLU A 42 -15.39 -9.72 -9.68
N SER A 43 -14.96 -10.90 -9.20
CA SER A 43 -14.07 -10.99 -8.04
C SER A 43 -12.69 -10.39 -8.34
N LEU A 44 -12.13 -10.67 -9.52
CA LEU A 44 -10.86 -10.10 -9.96
C LEU A 44 -10.93 -8.59 -10.14
N ASP A 45 -12.04 -8.07 -10.68
CA ASP A 45 -12.24 -6.63 -10.80
C ASP A 45 -12.34 -5.95 -9.44
N PHE A 46 -13.02 -6.57 -8.48
CA PHE A 46 -13.07 -6.11 -7.09
C PHE A 46 -11.68 -6.07 -6.45
N ASP A 47 -10.92 -7.16 -6.58
CA ASP A 47 -9.54 -7.24 -6.07
C ASP A 47 -8.63 -6.19 -6.72
N ARG A 48 -8.79 -5.96 -8.03
CA ARG A 48 -8.04 -4.94 -8.77
C ARG A 48 -8.31 -3.53 -8.26
N ASP A 49 -9.57 -3.20 -7.96
CA ASP A 49 -9.94 -1.92 -7.36
C ASP A 49 -9.36 -1.79 -5.94
N GLY A 50 -9.46 -2.84 -5.12
CA GLY A 50 -8.85 -2.91 -3.80
C GLY A 50 -7.34 -2.67 -3.82
N LEU A 51 -6.62 -3.35 -4.71
CA LEU A 51 -5.18 -3.17 -4.91
C LEU A 51 -4.83 -1.76 -5.40
N THR A 52 -5.65 -1.17 -6.27
CA THR A 52 -5.46 0.19 -6.74
C THR A 52 -5.60 1.22 -5.61
N LYS A 53 -6.59 1.04 -4.73
CA LYS A 53 -6.77 1.88 -3.53
C LYS A 53 -5.63 1.69 -2.54
N MET A 54 -5.21 0.45 -2.29
CA MET A 54 -4.07 0.14 -1.41
C MET A 54 -2.78 0.80 -1.91
N LYS A 55 -2.48 0.71 -3.21
CA LYS A 55 -1.33 1.39 -3.83
C LYS A 55 -1.37 2.90 -3.60
N LYS A 56 -2.55 3.54 -3.75
CA LYS A 56 -2.71 4.98 -3.49
C LYS A 56 -2.45 5.31 -2.02
N ALA A 57 -2.97 4.52 -1.09
CA ALA A 57 -2.77 4.71 0.35
C ALA A 57 -1.28 4.58 0.74
N VAL A 58 -0.59 3.54 0.26
CA VAL A 58 0.85 3.35 0.50
C VAL A 58 1.66 4.53 -0.05
N LYS A 59 1.34 5.02 -1.26
CA LYS A 59 2.00 6.19 -1.84
C LYS A 59 1.77 7.45 -1.00
N ALA A 60 0.57 7.63 -0.46
CA ALA A 60 0.26 8.76 0.42
C ALA A 60 1.06 8.69 1.74
N ILE A 61 1.17 7.50 2.34
CA ILE A 61 2.01 7.27 3.53
C ILE A 61 3.47 7.62 3.24
N TYR A 62 4.03 7.10 2.14
CA TYR A 62 5.41 7.36 1.74
C TYR A 62 5.68 8.86 1.52
N ASN A 63 4.80 9.54 0.77
CA ASN A 63 4.94 10.96 0.51
C ASN A 63 4.78 11.80 1.79
N GLY A 64 3.83 11.45 2.65
CA GLY A 64 3.62 12.10 3.94
C GLY A 64 4.80 11.93 4.88
N ALA A 65 5.41 10.74 4.92
CA ALA A 65 6.61 10.47 5.69
C ALA A 65 7.80 11.31 5.22
N ASN A 66 8.01 11.41 3.90
CA ASN A 66 9.06 12.28 3.35
C ASN A 66 8.85 13.75 3.70
N ALA A 67 7.63 14.26 3.55
CA ALA A 67 7.30 15.64 3.94
C ALA A 67 7.51 15.88 5.44
N HIS A 68 7.17 14.90 6.29
CA HIS A 68 7.44 14.96 7.72
C HIS A 68 8.95 15.05 8.03
N ILE A 69 9.77 14.22 7.38
CA ILE A 69 11.23 14.27 7.53
C ILE A 69 11.78 15.64 7.12
N ASP A 70 11.32 16.20 6.01
CA ASP A 70 11.74 17.54 5.56
C ASP A 70 11.36 18.64 6.57
N ASN A 71 10.15 18.54 7.16
CA ASN A 71 9.68 19.47 8.19
C ASN A 71 10.52 19.37 9.48
N GLU A 72 10.87 18.18 9.92
CA GLU A 72 11.74 17.99 11.09
C GLU A 72 13.16 18.54 10.86
N VAL A 73 13.72 18.36 9.65
CA VAL A 73 15.00 18.98 9.28
C VAL A 73 14.92 20.51 9.30
N TYR A 74 13.80 21.08 8.83
CA TYR A 74 13.56 22.52 8.93
C TYR A 74 13.43 22.98 10.40
N LEU A 75 12.69 22.24 11.22
CA LEU A 75 12.54 22.53 12.64
C LEU A 75 13.89 22.52 13.37
N SER A 76 14.73 21.52 13.12
CA SER A 76 16.09 21.45 13.67
C SER A 76 16.91 22.71 13.35
N LYS A 77 16.88 23.19 12.09
CA LYS A 77 17.56 24.44 11.71
C LYS A 77 17.00 25.66 12.41
N ALA A 78 15.68 25.73 12.59
CA ALA A 78 15.04 26.82 13.31
C ALA A 78 15.44 26.85 14.79
N LEU A 79 15.49 25.68 15.44
CA LEU A 79 15.96 25.51 16.82
C LEU A 79 17.44 25.90 16.95
N GLU A 80 18.29 25.50 16.01
CA GLU A 80 19.71 25.92 15.96
C GLU A 80 19.83 27.45 15.94
N ARG A 81 19.05 28.13 15.09
CA ARG A 81 19.05 29.59 14.99
C ARG A 81 18.54 30.27 16.26
N LEU A 82 17.48 29.73 16.87
CA LEU A 82 16.96 30.23 18.15
C LEU A 82 18.00 30.08 19.25
N GLY A 83 18.65 28.92 19.35
CA GLY A 83 19.71 28.68 20.33
C GLY A 83 20.88 29.64 20.17
N ALA A 84 21.35 29.84 18.93
CA ALA A 84 22.43 30.78 18.64
C ALA A 84 22.06 32.23 18.99
N ASN A 85 20.83 32.68 18.70
CA ASN A 85 20.37 34.00 19.08
C ASN A 85 20.29 34.18 20.61
N ALA A 86 19.73 33.20 21.33
CA ALA A 86 19.62 33.25 22.79
C ALA A 86 21.00 33.35 23.46
N MET A 87 22.01 32.63 22.95
CA MET A 87 23.38 32.72 23.46
C MET A 87 24.05 34.07 23.17
N THR A 88 23.87 34.61 21.97
CA THR A 88 24.67 35.75 21.49
C THR A 88 24.01 37.10 21.71
N LYS A 89 22.69 37.20 21.52
CA LYS A 89 21.94 38.46 21.58
C LYS A 89 21.27 38.65 22.93
N ASP A 90 20.60 37.61 23.40
CA ASP A 90 19.77 37.70 24.60
C ASP A 90 20.57 37.41 25.88
N GLN A 91 21.80 36.89 25.74
CA GLN A 91 22.71 36.51 26.83
C GLN A 91 22.07 35.48 27.78
N GLU A 92 21.28 34.56 27.24
CA GLU A 92 20.58 33.48 27.94
C GLU A 92 21.22 32.12 27.59
N PRO A 93 22.39 31.77 28.18
CA PRO A 93 23.18 30.62 27.77
C PRO A 93 22.48 29.28 28.03
N ASP A 94 21.71 29.16 29.10
CA ASP A 94 21.00 27.93 29.46
C ASP A 94 19.85 27.64 28.48
N ILE A 95 19.09 28.68 28.13
CA ILE A 95 18.03 28.61 27.13
C ILE A 95 18.62 28.29 25.76
N GLY A 96 19.71 28.97 25.39
CA GLY A 96 20.42 28.71 24.14
C GLY A 96 20.91 27.27 24.03
N SER A 97 21.54 26.75 25.09
CA SER A 97 22.01 25.36 25.17
C SER A 97 20.86 24.36 25.03
N ALA A 98 19.71 24.63 25.66
CA ALA A 98 18.53 23.79 25.53
C ALA A 98 18.02 23.72 24.08
N PHE A 99 17.90 24.85 23.38
CA PHE A 99 17.49 24.87 21.97
C PHE A 99 18.45 24.09 21.06
N ILE A 100 19.76 24.23 21.26
CA ILE A 100 20.76 23.47 20.50
C ILE A 100 20.61 21.96 20.76
N LYS A 101 20.42 21.54 22.02
CA LYS A 101 20.19 20.13 22.37
C LYS A 101 18.92 19.58 21.69
N PHE A 102 17.81 20.33 21.71
CA PHE A 102 16.60 19.92 21.00
C PHE A 102 16.83 19.80 19.51
N SER A 103 17.55 20.74 18.89
CA SER A 103 17.88 20.66 17.46
C SER A 103 18.64 19.37 17.10
N ILE A 104 19.63 18.99 17.91
CA ILE A 104 20.40 17.76 17.71
C ILE A 104 19.49 16.54 17.78
N VAL A 105 18.66 16.45 18.82
CA VAL A 105 17.71 15.33 19.00
C VAL A 105 16.74 15.24 17.81
N THR A 106 16.16 16.35 17.37
CA THR A 106 15.28 16.42 16.19
C THR A 106 15.99 15.95 14.92
N LYS A 107 17.24 16.37 14.71
CA LYS A 107 18.04 15.98 13.54
C LYS A 107 18.37 14.49 13.53
N GLU A 108 18.78 13.94 14.68
CA GLU A 108 19.08 12.51 14.81
C GLU A 108 17.83 11.65 14.60
N LEU A 109 16.70 12.05 15.17
CA LEU A 109 15.43 11.37 14.97
C LEU A 109 15.02 11.37 13.48
N SER A 110 15.17 12.51 12.80
CA SER A 110 14.92 12.64 11.35
C SER A 110 15.81 11.71 10.52
N ALA A 111 17.09 11.61 10.88
CA ALA A 111 18.05 10.76 10.17
C ALA A 111 17.70 9.27 10.33
N LEU A 112 17.28 8.85 11.53
CA LEU A 112 16.82 7.49 11.78
C LEU A 112 15.56 7.16 10.98
N LEU A 113 14.63 8.11 10.83
CA LEU A 113 13.43 7.93 10.01
C LEU A 113 13.73 7.79 8.52
N LYS A 114 14.84 8.38 8.04
CA LYS A 114 15.28 8.30 6.64
C LYS A 114 16.04 7.01 6.31
N ALA A 115 16.61 6.34 7.30
CA ALA A 115 17.42 5.13 7.14
C ALA A 115 16.62 3.82 7.16
N LYS A 116 15.32 3.87 7.47
CA LYS A 116 14.38 2.75 7.42
C LYS A 116 13.57 2.76 6.13
#